data_AF-A0A6L8V9H4-F1
#
_entry.id   AF-A0A6L8V9H4-F1
#
_cell.length_a   1.000
_cell.length_b   1.000
_cell.length_c   1.000
_cell.angle_alpha   90.00
_cell.angle_beta   90.00
_cell.angle_gamma   90.00
#
_symmetry.space_group_name_H-M   'P 1'
#
loop_
_entity.id
_entity.type
_entity.pdbx_description
1 polymer ?
#
loop_
_entity_poly.entity_id
_entity_poly.type
_entity_poly.pdbx_seq_one_letter_code
_entity_poly.pdbx_strand_id
1 'polypeptide(L)'
;MSSKTLMRNVIALVFVCMLINLTGHLQADAAPPHKEFVPPKVPPVITLLEQTPLYSTPDDSHKPFAALTPQNVTTVDAEQSWYTKQRGEKVWIQIKTTWAGDLWMHLDYDRIGIVKPIDTNIALLWDSSLYTQPSLSTMTDVVLAPQTVHANAIFESPVSYLTNSYRIETSWLGDMWVVSQPHMLLDMEIVNQEMDLPTETLYMEDYDTSNRMQRPSDAKLIPPQTVFAFEKTQNGIYHVRSQDGNTFWIHPDFAQPAGAVQMKERLNLLKDVRLYLFPTMPFPTFGVLSAQTVDAFERWTDPQNEQWYHIHTWAGDMWVQPDKPL
;
A
#
# COMPACT_ATOMS: atom_id res chain seq x y z
N MET A 1 53.87 73.08 14.63
CA MET A 1 54.28 73.21 16.05
C MET A 1 53.06 72.86 16.88
N SER A 2 52.94 71.62 17.36
CA SER A 2 53.49 71.07 18.62
C SER A 2 52.64 71.39 19.85
N SER A 3 52.43 70.35 20.67
CA SER A 3 52.04 70.34 22.09
C SER A 3 50.53 70.26 22.36
N LYS A 4 49.99 69.05 22.63
CA LYS A 4 49.75 68.46 23.99
C LYS A 4 48.52 69.10 24.69
N THR A 5 47.66 68.47 25.48
CA THR A 5 47.51 67.15 26.12
C THR A 5 46.23 67.25 26.98
N LEU A 6 45.65 66.10 27.36
CA LEU A 6 44.72 65.91 28.49
C LEU A 6 43.34 66.61 28.42
N MET A 7 42.29 65.82 28.18
CA MET A 7 41.12 65.74 29.06
C MET A 7 40.11 64.71 28.51
N ARG A 8 39.99 63.57 29.19
CA ARG A 8 38.68 62.97 29.52
C ARG A 8 38.88 61.88 30.56
N ASN A 9 38.62 62.29 31.79
CA ASN A 9 38.61 61.50 33.00
C ASN A 9 37.32 60.66 33.09
N VAL A 10 37.49 59.43 33.58
CA VAL A 10 36.67 58.77 34.60
C VAL A 10 35.29 58.27 34.18
N ILE A 11 35.14 56.94 34.11
CA ILE A 11 34.30 56.12 35.03
C ILE A 11 34.85 54.68 34.94
N ALA A 12 35.59 54.28 35.98
CA ALA A 12 35.82 52.89 36.33
C ALA A 12 35.02 52.67 37.62
N LEU A 13 33.93 51.91 37.54
CA LEU A 13 33.20 51.46 38.71
C LEU A 13 32.52 50.12 38.42
N VAL A 14 33.07 49.08 39.04
CA VAL A 14 32.37 47.91 39.59
C VAL A 14 31.62 47.03 38.57
N PHE A 15 32.35 46.06 38.01
CA PHE A 15 31.79 44.79 37.55
C PHE A 15 32.42 43.65 38.37
N VAL A 16 31.97 43.54 39.61
CA VAL A 16 32.08 42.33 40.44
C VAL A 16 30.65 42.03 40.89
N CYS A 17 30.03 41.05 40.24
CA CYS A 17 28.89 40.23 40.69
C CYS A 17 28.17 39.67 39.45
N MET A 18 28.65 38.54 38.92
CA MET A 18 27.83 37.44 38.39
C MET A 18 28.76 36.31 37.94
N LEU A 19 29.32 35.63 38.93
CA LEU A 19 29.71 34.23 38.83
C LEU A 19 28.51 33.47 39.41
N ILE A 20 27.73 32.79 38.57
CA ILE A 20 26.97 31.57 38.88
C ILE A 20 26.53 30.98 37.53
N ASN A 21 27.13 29.83 37.21
CA ASN A 21 26.62 28.72 36.43
C ASN A 21 25.97 29.02 35.07
N LEU A 22 26.74 28.80 33.99
CA LEU A 22 26.25 28.05 32.84
C LEU A 22 27.42 27.47 32.02
N THR A 23 28.25 26.62 32.63
CA THR A 23 29.01 25.63 31.86
C THR A 23 28.07 24.49 31.49
N GLY A 24 27.15 24.77 30.56
CA GLY A 24 26.46 23.72 29.84
C GLY A 24 27.49 23.04 28.94
N HIS A 25 27.89 21.83 29.32
CA HIS A 25 28.48 20.88 28.40
C HIS A 25 27.51 20.69 27.23
N LEU A 26 27.70 21.45 26.14
CA LEU A 26 27.32 20.94 24.83
C LEU A 26 28.37 19.89 24.51
N GLN A 27 28.12 18.69 25.03
CA GLN A 27 28.66 17.48 24.43
C GLN A 27 28.14 17.54 22.99
N ALA A 28 29.04 17.79 22.05
CA ALA A 28 28.74 17.53 20.66
C ALA A 28 28.52 16.02 20.59
N ASP A 29 27.26 15.60 20.67
CA ASP A 29 26.88 14.26 20.26
C ASP A 29 27.41 14.11 18.85
N ALA A 30 28.35 13.18 18.69
CA ALA A 30 28.84 12.82 17.38
C ALA A 30 27.60 12.55 16.51
N ALA A 31 27.57 13.18 15.33
CA ALA A 31 26.56 12.86 14.34
C ALA A 31 26.45 11.32 14.26
N PRO A 32 25.25 10.74 14.26
CA PRO A 32 25.09 9.30 14.20
C PRO A 32 25.95 8.78 13.05
N PRO A 33 26.70 7.67 13.25
CA PRO A 33 27.65 7.19 12.26
C PRO A 33 26.94 7.13 10.91
N HIS A 34 27.47 7.84 9.92
CA HIS A 34 26.99 7.74 8.55
C HIS A 34 26.99 6.25 8.22
N LYS A 35 25.81 5.64 8.08
CA LYS A 35 25.69 4.30 7.51
C LYS A 35 26.34 4.40 6.14
N GLU A 36 27.50 3.77 5.98
CA GLU A 36 28.19 3.70 4.72
C GLU A 36 27.21 3.14 3.69
N PHE A 37 26.93 3.93 2.66
CA PHE A 37 26.00 3.52 1.62
C PHE A 37 26.62 2.34 0.89
N VAL A 38 25.99 1.17 0.99
CA VAL A 38 26.37 -0.02 0.22
C VAL A 38 25.57 -0.01 -1.07
N PRO A 39 26.22 0.14 -2.24
CA PRO A 39 25.54 0.08 -3.53
C PRO A 39 24.73 -1.21 -3.69
N PRO A 40 23.52 -1.14 -4.29
CA PRO A 40 22.77 -2.34 -4.61
C PRO A 40 23.55 -3.17 -5.65
N LYS A 41 23.54 -4.49 -5.46
CA LYS A 41 24.07 -5.42 -6.46
C LYS A 41 23.07 -5.55 -7.60
N VAL A 42 23.58 -5.69 -8.83
CA VAL A 42 22.75 -6.02 -9.99
C VAL A 42 22.02 -7.36 -9.73
N PRO A 43 20.74 -7.52 -10.14
CA PRO A 43 20.03 -8.79 -9.97
C PRO A 43 20.80 -9.93 -10.64
N PRO A 44 21.04 -11.07 -9.95
CA PRO A 44 21.91 -12.14 -10.43
C PRO A 44 21.44 -12.78 -11.75
N VAL A 45 20.14 -12.67 -12.03
CA VAL A 45 19.51 -13.06 -13.28
C VAL A 45 18.59 -11.94 -13.72
N ILE A 46 18.63 -11.61 -15.00
CA ILE A 46 17.66 -10.70 -15.62
C ILE A 46 17.02 -11.35 -16.85
N THR A 47 15.84 -10.88 -17.21
CA THR A 47 15.11 -11.32 -18.41
C THR A 47 15.31 -10.32 -19.54
N LEU A 48 15.86 -10.77 -20.67
CA LEU A 48 15.88 -10.02 -21.91
C LEU A 48 14.51 -10.13 -22.57
N LEU A 49 13.89 -8.98 -22.83
CA LEU A 49 12.52 -8.89 -23.36
C LEU A 49 12.47 -8.78 -24.90
N GLU A 50 13.60 -8.46 -25.52
CA GLU A 50 13.75 -8.31 -26.95
C GLU A 50 15.11 -8.85 -27.41
N GLN A 51 15.41 -8.72 -28.70
CA GLN A 51 16.73 -9.06 -29.21
C GLN A 51 17.76 -8.03 -28.72
N THR A 52 18.68 -8.48 -27.88
CA THR A 52 19.67 -7.62 -27.21
C THR A 52 21.07 -7.82 -27.82
N PRO A 53 21.69 -6.78 -28.39
CA PRO A 53 23.08 -6.83 -28.86
C PRO A 53 24.08 -7.03 -27.72
N LEU A 54 25.12 -7.82 -27.98
CA LEU A 54 26.23 -8.09 -27.06
C LEU A 54 27.54 -7.51 -27.58
N TYR A 55 28.36 -6.99 -26.68
CA TYR A 55 29.60 -6.29 -26.97
C TYR A 55 30.74 -6.88 -26.14
N SER A 56 31.95 -6.86 -26.69
CA SER A 56 33.15 -7.29 -25.94
C SER A 56 33.59 -6.26 -24.90
N THR A 57 33.21 -4.99 -25.08
CA THR A 57 33.49 -3.85 -24.18
C THR A 57 32.21 -3.01 -24.02
N PRO A 58 32.05 -2.26 -22.91
CA PRO A 58 30.90 -1.38 -22.70
C PRO A 58 30.99 -0.09 -23.56
N ASP A 59 30.95 -0.26 -24.88
CA ASP A 59 31.06 0.82 -25.86
C ASP A 59 30.20 0.47 -27.09
N ASP A 60 29.17 1.28 -27.34
CA ASP A 60 28.19 1.08 -28.41
C ASP A 60 28.64 1.65 -29.77
N SER A 61 29.81 2.30 -29.84
CA SER A 61 30.45 2.68 -31.10
C SER A 61 31.03 1.48 -31.85
N HIS A 62 31.30 0.38 -31.14
CA HIS A 62 31.77 -0.87 -31.74
C HIS A 62 30.61 -1.70 -32.29
N LYS A 63 30.89 -2.47 -33.35
CA LYS A 63 29.92 -3.43 -33.87
C LYS A 63 29.64 -4.50 -32.81
N PRO A 64 28.37 -4.88 -32.56
CA PRO A 64 28.06 -5.99 -31.67
C PRO A 64 28.76 -7.28 -32.09
N PHE A 65 29.28 -8.00 -31.11
CA PHE A 65 29.89 -9.31 -31.30
C PHE A 65 28.82 -10.37 -31.66
N ALA A 66 27.65 -10.28 -31.01
CA ALA A 66 26.51 -11.13 -31.26
C ALA A 66 25.21 -10.43 -30.81
N ALA A 67 24.09 -11.14 -30.86
CA ALA A 67 22.85 -10.73 -30.22
C ALA A 67 22.16 -11.95 -29.60
N LEU A 68 21.47 -11.73 -28.48
CA LEU A 68 20.63 -12.73 -27.83
C LEU A 68 19.16 -12.42 -28.11
N THR A 69 18.38 -13.43 -28.45
CA THR A 69 16.91 -13.34 -28.44
C THR A 69 16.38 -13.29 -27.01
N PRO A 70 15.11 -12.92 -26.79
CA PRO A 70 14.49 -12.88 -25.46
C PRO A 70 14.74 -14.17 -24.66
N GLN A 71 15.36 -14.03 -23.48
CA GLN A 71 15.72 -15.15 -22.60
C GLN A 71 16.21 -14.63 -21.25
N ASN A 72 16.32 -15.51 -20.26
CA ASN A 72 16.98 -15.20 -19.00
C ASN A 72 18.50 -15.31 -19.14
N VAL A 73 19.23 -14.36 -18.56
CA VAL A 73 20.70 -14.32 -18.57
C VAL A 73 21.24 -14.11 -17.17
N THR A 74 22.41 -14.71 -16.88
CA THR A 74 23.11 -14.53 -15.60
C THR A 74 24.01 -13.31 -15.67
N THR A 75 23.82 -12.36 -14.75
CA THR A 75 24.66 -11.16 -14.65
C THR A 75 25.95 -11.46 -13.90
N VAL A 76 27.02 -10.81 -14.30
CA VAL A 76 28.33 -10.87 -13.65
C VAL A 76 28.63 -9.57 -12.92
N ASP A 77 28.45 -8.45 -13.62
CA ASP A 77 28.73 -7.10 -13.11
C ASP A 77 27.86 -6.06 -13.83
N ALA A 78 27.95 -4.80 -13.42
CA ALA A 78 27.35 -3.66 -14.10
C ALA A 78 28.29 -2.45 -14.05
N GLU A 79 28.06 -1.46 -14.90
CA GLU A 79 28.82 -0.22 -14.81
C GLU A 79 28.69 0.45 -13.44
N GLN A 80 29.72 1.23 -13.09
CA GLN A 80 29.75 1.96 -11.84
C GLN A 80 28.53 2.89 -11.75
N SER A 81 27.88 2.90 -10.58
CA SER A 81 26.71 3.74 -10.32
C SER A 81 25.53 3.47 -11.24
N TRP A 82 25.39 2.26 -11.79
CA TRP A 82 24.22 1.87 -12.59
C TRP A 82 22.87 2.17 -11.90
N TYR A 83 22.83 2.10 -10.57
CA TYR A 83 21.64 2.33 -9.75
C TYR A 83 21.28 3.80 -9.54
N THR A 84 22.13 4.75 -9.97
CA THR A 84 21.82 6.19 -9.91
C THR A 84 21.18 6.70 -11.19
N LYS A 85 21.00 5.81 -12.17
CA LYS A 85 20.46 6.15 -13.48
C LYS A 85 18.99 6.51 -13.39
N GLN A 86 18.58 7.36 -14.29
CA GLN A 86 17.24 7.90 -14.42
C GLN A 86 16.48 7.16 -15.51
N ARG A 87 15.17 7.40 -15.53
CA ARG A 87 14.30 6.88 -16.58
C ARG A 87 14.79 7.33 -17.96
N GLY A 88 14.87 6.38 -18.90
CA GLY A 88 15.33 6.62 -20.27
C GLY A 88 16.85 6.61 -20.43
N GLU A 89 17.62 6.53 -19.34
CA GLU A 89 19.05 6.25 -19.43
C GLU A 89 19.30 4.76 -19.63
N LYS A 90 20.43 4.46 -20.25
CA LYS A 90 20.91 3.10 -20.45
C LYS A 90 22.04 2.75 -19.49
N VAL A 91 22.18 1.45 -19.28
CA VAL A 91 23.11 0.84 -18.34
C VAL A 91 23.86 -0.29 -19.03
N TRP A 92 25.17 -0.27 -18.89
CA TRP A 92 26.01 -1.40 -19.23
C TRP A 92 25.97 -2.48 -18.16
N ILE A 93 25.56 -3.69 -18.56
CA ILE A 93 25.54 -4.86 -17.70
C ILE A 93 26.39 -5.95 -18.35
N GLN A 94 27.25 -6.58 -17.56
CA GLN A 94 28.03 -7.72 -18.00
C GLN A 94 27.27 -9.01 -17.68
N ILE A 95 27.23 -9.93 -18.65
CA ILE A 95 26.59 -11.23 -18.51
C ILE A 95 27.56 -12.35 -18.80
N LYS A 96 27.26 -13.51 -18.22
CA LYS A 96 27.98 -14.74 -18.50
C LYS A 96 27.41 -15.39 -19.74
N THR A 97 28.25 -15.65 -20.74
CA THR A 97 27.89 -16.51 -21.88
C THR A 97 28.68 -17.81 -21.83
N THR A 98 28.10 -18.90 -22.35
CA THR A 98 28.74 -20.22 -22.36
C THR A 98 29.73 -20.40 -23.51
N TRP A 99 29.72 -19.51 -24.50
CA TRP A 99 30.39 -19.69 -25.79
C TRP A 99 31.40 -18.59 -26.13
N ALA A 100 31.37 -17.44 -25.46
CA ALA A 100 32.27 -16.32 -25.73
C ALA A 100 32.81 -15.61 -24.47
N GLY A 101 32.68 -16.26 -23.31
CA GLY A 101 33.03 -15.65 -22.03
C GLY A 101 32.05 -14.56 -21.62
N ASP A 102 32.50 -13.62 -20.79
CA ASP A 102 31.63 -12.57 -20.29
C ASP A 102 31.53 -11.43 -21.31
N LEU A 103 30.30 -11.02 -21.63
CA LEU A 103 30.00 -9.98 -22.63
C LEU A 103 29.12 -8.89 -22.02
N TRP A 104 29.17 -7.70 -22.60
CA TRP A 104 28.41 -6.53 -22.16
C TRP A 104 27.16 -6.35 -23.00
N MET A 105 26.10 -5.85 -22.37
CA MET A 105 24.86 -5.41 -23.01
C MET A 105 24.47 -4.02 -22.50
N HIS A 106 23.85 -3.23 -23.37
CA HIS A 106 23.43 -1.86 -23.08
C HIS A 106 21.90 -1.79 -23.01
N LEU A 107 21.36 -1.87 -21.79
CA LEU A 107 19.92 -1.97 -21.55
C LEU A 107 19.35 -0.66 -21.02
N ASP A 108 18.10 -0.35 -21.39
CA ASP A 108 17.37 0.72 -20.71
C ASP A 108 17.24 0.38 -19.22
N TYR A 109 17.42 1.40 -18.37
CA TYR A 109 17.42 1.22 -16.92
C TYR A 109 16.13 0.57 -16.40
N ASP A 110 15.00 0.91 -17.02
CA ASP A 110 13.67 0.37 -16.69
C ASP A 110 13.45 -1.09 -17.13
N ARG A 111 14.38 -1.66 -17.91
CA ARG A 111 14.32 -3.06 -18.35
C ARG A 111 15.20 -3.99 -17.52
N ILE A 112 15.87 -3.47 -16.49
CA ILE A 112 16.64 -4.27 -15.54
C ILE A 112 15.65 -4.93 -14.57
N GLY A 113 15.54 -6.25 -14.63
CA GLY A 113 14.68 -7.02 -13.75
C GLY A 113 14.50 -8.45 -14.22
N ILE A 114 13.71 -9.21 -13.49
CA ILE A 114 13.41 -10.62 -13.80
C ILE A 114 11.91 -10.81 -13.97
N VAL A 115 11.53 -11.51 -15.03
CA VAL A 115 10.16 -12.01 -15.21
C VAL A 115 10.05 -13.36 -14.51
N LYS A 116 9.13 -13.46 -13.55
CA LYS A 116 8.79 -14.71 -12.87
C LYS A 116 7.35 -15.12 -13.22
N PRO A 117 7.10 -16.40 -13.49
CA PRO A 117 5.73 -16.88 -13.65
C PRO A 117 5.00 -16.77 -12.32
N ILE A 118 3.74 -16.35 -12.38
CA ILE A 118 2.78 -16.40 -11.28
C ILE A 118 1.46 -16.92 -11.84
N ASP A 119 0.52 -17.24 -10.96
CA ASP A 119 -0.84 -17.67 -11.32
C ASP A 119 -1.76 -17.10 -10.25
N THR A 120 -2.32 -15.92 -10.51
CA THR A 120 -3.12 -15.19 -9.52
C THR A 120 -4.11 -14.25 -10.21
N ASN A 121 -5.20 -13.92 -9.52
CA ASN A 121 -6.15 -12.91 -9.99
C ASN A 121 -5.87 -11.59 -9.29
N ILE A 122 -5.95 -10.50 -10.04
CA ILE A 122 -5.69 -9.14 -9.57
C ILE A 122 -6.92 -8.29 -9.85
N ALA A 123 -7.48 -7.64 -8.84
CA ALA A 123 -8.50 -6.63 -9.05
C ALA A 123 -7.86 -5.28 -9.37
N LEU A 124 -8.10 -4.76 -10.57
CA LEU A 124 -7.76 -3.40 -10.96
C LEU A 124 -8.86 -2.49 -10.43
N LEU A 125 -8.56 -1.68 -9.43
CA LEU A 125 -9.58 -0.83 -8.81
C LEU A 125 -9.90 0.39 -9.67
N TRP A 126 -8.94 0.87 -10.47
CA TRP A 126 -9.03 2.05 -11.32
C TRP A 126 -8.71 1.71 -12.79
N ASP A 127 -9.02 2.66 -13.68
CA ASP A 127 -8.58 2.63 -15.07
C ASP A 127 -7.07 2.36 -15.15
N SER A 128 -6.69 1.36 -15.95
CA SER A 128 -5.32 0.86 -16.01
C SER A 128 -4.84 0.80 -17.47
N SER A 129 -3.82 1.60 -17.80
CA SER A 129 -3.19 1.58 -19.13
C SER A 129 -2.42 0.28 -19.34
N LEU A 130 -2.44 -0.23 -20.58
CA LEU A 130 -1.75 -1.45 -20.96
C LEU A 130 -0.42 -1.15 -21.67
N TYR A 131 0.56 -2.01 -21.45
CA TYR A 131 1.92 -1.90 -21.96
C TYR A 131 2.34 -3.19 -22.67
N THR A 132 3.12 -3.10 -23.74
CA THR A 132 3.61 -4.30 -24.44
C THR A 132 4.79 -4.97 -23.73
N GLN A 133 5.46 -4.24 -22.83
CA GLN A 133 6.55 -4.71 -21.98
C GLN A 133 6.41 -4.09 -20.57
N PRO A 134 7.10 -4.59 -19.53
CA PRO A 134 7.08 -3.99 -18.19
C PRO A 134 7.90 -2.69 -18.11
N SER A 135 7.67 -1.75 -19.04
CA SER A 135 8.35 -0.46 -19.14
C SER A 135 7.34 0.62 -19.50
N LEU A 136 7.44 1.77 -18.81
CA LEU A 136 6.60 2.94 -19.05
C LEU A 136 6.75 3.53 -20.46
N SER A 137 7.83 3.20 -21.19
CA SER A 137 8.05 3.65 -22.57
C SER A 137 7.21 2.88 -23.60
N THR A 138 6.61 1.76 -23.19
CA THR A 138 5.89 0.82 -24.07
C THR A 138 4.38 0.88 -23.90
N MET A 139 3.89 1.99 -23.36
CA MET A 139 2.47 2.25 -23.14
C MET A 139 1.72 2.20 -24.46
N THR A 140 0.55 1.58 -24.44
CA THR A 140 -0.40 1.56 -25.55
C THR A 140 -1.51 2.58 -25.32
N ASP A 141 -2.32 2.83 -26.34
CA ASP A 141 -3.53 3.66 -26.21
C ASP A 141 -4.70 2.91 -25.55
N VAL A 142 -4.50 1.65 -25.14
CA VAL A 142 -5.55 0.81 -24.56
C VAL A 142 -5.58 0.98 -23.04
N VAL A 143 -6.77 1.20 -22.52
CA VAL A 143 -7.05 1.33 -21.09
C VAL A 143 -8.12 0.31 -20.70
N LEU A 144 -7.86 -0.44 -19.64
CA LEU A 144 -8.83 -1.30 -19.00
C LEU A 144 -9.59 -0.52 -17.93
N ALA A 145 -10.91 -0.55 -17.99
CA ALA A 145 -11.76 -0.13 -16.87
C ALA A 145 -11.56 -1.06 -15.65
N PRO A 146 -11.96 -0.64 -14.43
CA PRO A 146 -11.87 -1.45 -13.22
C PRO A 146 -12.48 -2.84 -13.42
N GLN A 147 -11.70 -3.88 -13.16
CA GLN A 147 -12.10 -5.27 -13.32
C GLN A 147 -11.07 -6.20 -12.67
N THR A 148 -11.47 -7.44 -12.44
CA THR A 148 -10.55 -8.51 -12.04
C THR A 148 -9.96 -9.19 -13.27
N VAL A 149 -8.64 -9.28 -13.32
CA VAL A 149 -7.87 -9.89 -14.42
C VAL A 149 -7.00 -11.02 -13.90
N HIS A 150 -6.75 -12.00 -14.76
CA HIS A 150 -5.81 -13.08 -14.47
C HIS A 150 -4.38 -12.64 -14.84
N ALA A 151 -3.44 -12.78 -13.91
CA ALA A 151 -2.04 -12.44 -14.07
C ALA A 151 -1.18 -13.71 -14.10
N ASN A 152 -0.35 -13.83 -15.13
CA ASN A 152 0.46 -15.02 -15.38
C ASN A 152 1.98 -14.78 -15.24
N ALA A 153 2.40 -13.52 -15.02
CA ALA A 153 3.78 -13.19 -14.69
C ALA A 153 3.90 -11.88 -13.88
N ILE A 154 5.01 -11.76 -13.15
CA ILE A 154 5.45 -10.52 -12.50
C ILE A 154 6.84 -10.15 -13.01
N PHE A 155 7.08 -8.85 -13.20
CA PHE A 155 8.41 -8.31 -13.44
C PHE A 155 8.91 -7.65 -12.15
N GLU A 156 9.89 -8.31 -11.53
CA GLU A 156 10.56 -7.78 -10.34
C GLU A 156 11.79 -6.98 -10.76
N SER A 157 11.72 -5.67 -10.52
CA SER A 157 12.80 -4.74 -10.85
C SER A 157 13.43 -4.14 -9.59
N PRO A 158 14.76 -3.96 -9.53
CA PRO A 158 15.40 -3.12 -8.51
C PRO A 158 15.06 -1.63 -8.67
N VAL A 159 14.42 -1.24 -9.77
CA VAL A 159 13.97 0.13 -10.04
C VAL A 159 12.66 0.38 -9.31
N SER A 160 12.70 1.25 -8.29
CA SER A 160 11.62 1.43 -7.31
C SER A 160 10.23 1.72 -7.91
N TYR A 161 10.17 2.48 -9.01
CA TYR A 161 8.91 2.81 -9.68
C TYR A 161 8.40 1.70 -10.62
N LEU A 162 9.07 0.56 -10.75
CA LEU A 162 8.62 -0.59 -11.56
C LEU A 162 8.45 -1.86 -10.75
N THR A 163 8.71 -1.79 -9.44
CA THR A 163 8.88 -2.95 -8.54
C THR A 163 7.81 -4.03 -8.70
N ASN A 164 6.56 -3.65 -8.97
CA ASN A 164 5.45 -4.59 -9.12
C ASN A 164 4.69 -4.33 -10.44
N SER A 165 5.27 -4.77 -11.55
CA SER A 165 4.57 -4.79 -12.84
C SER A 165 4.08 -6.20 -13.12
N TYR A 166 2.83 -6.34 -13.57
CA TYR A 166 2.17 -7.64 -13.76
C TYR A 166 1.83 -7.85 -15.23
N ARG A 167 2.04 -9.06 -15.73
CA ARG A 167 1.55 -9.47 -17.04
C ARG A 167 0.21 -10.14 -16.86
N ILE A 168 -0.78 -9.59 -17.53
CA ILE A 168 -2.17 -10.02 -17.49
C ILE A 168 -2.57 -10.63 -18.81
N GLU A 169 -3.47 -11.59 -18.75
CA GLU A 169 -4.04 -12.23 -19.92
C GLU A 169 -5.22 -11.41 -20.42
N THR A 170 -5.16 -10.95 -21.67
CA THR A 170 -6.30 -10.32 -22.33
C THR A 170 -6.79 -11.20 -23.47
N SER A 171 -8.11 -11.33 -23.63
CA SER A 171 -8.67 -12.23 -24.64
C SER A 171 -8.59 -11.68 -26.07
N TRP A 172 -8.25 -10.39 -26.25
CA TRP A 172 -8.23 -9.73 -27.58
C TRP A 172 -6.87 -9.16 -28.00
N LEU A 173 -5.96 -8.84 -27.07
CA LEU A 173 -4.60 -8.36 -27.38
C LEU A 173 -3.50 -9.38 -27.03
N GLY A 174 -3.88 -10.50 -26.41
CA GLY A 174 -2.94 -11.43 -25.81
C GLY A 174 -2.40 -10.90 -24.48
N ASP A 175 -1.23 -11.37 -24.09
CA ASP A 175 -0.61 -10.99 -22.83
C ASP A 175 -0.12 -9.54 -22.87
N MET A 176 -0.57 -8.73 -21.91
CA MET A 176 -0.21 -7.32 -21.78
C MET A 176 0.29 -7.04 -20.37
N TRP A 177 1.05 -5.96 -20.20
CA TRP A 177 1.57 -5.56 -18.89
C TRP A 177 0.74 -4.42 -18.30
N VAL A 178 0.50 -4.50 -17.01
CA VAL A 178 0.11 -3.37 -16.15
C VAL A 178 1.35 -2.97 -15.37
N VAL A 179 1.79 -1.73 -15.57
CA VAL A 179 3.09 -1.23 -15.06
C VAL A 179 2.85 -0.21 -13.97
N SER A 180 3.48 -0.41 -12.81
CA SER A 180 3.52 0.58 -11.72
C SER A 180 2.15 1.08 -11.22
N GLN A 181 1.20 0.17 -11.04
CA GLN A 181 -0.17 0.54 -10.64
C GLN A 181 -0.36 0.41 -9.12
N PRO A 182 -0.58 1.50 -8.36
CA PRO A 182 -0.74 1.43 -6.91
C PRO A 182 -2.13 0.98 -6.46
N HIS A 183 -3.13 0.97 -7.36
CA HIS A 183 -4.52 0.69 -7.05
C HIS A 183 -4.94 -0.70 -7.52
N MET A 184 -4.29 -1.72 -6.98
CA MET A 184 -4.58 -3.13 -7.27
C MET A 184 -4.73 -3.93 -5.98
N LEU A 185 -5.63 -4.91 -5.99
CA LEU A 185 -5.72 -5.95 -4.97
C LEU A 185 -5.19 -7.25 -5.55
N LEU A 186 -4.24 -7.86 -4.87
CA LEU A 186 -3.60 -9.10 -5.30
C LEU A 186 -4.30 -10.31 -4.68
N ASP A 187 -4.05 -11.48 -5.25
CA ASP A 187 -4.47 -12.78 -4.72
C ASP A 187 -5.98 -12.87 -4.50
N MET A 188 -6.73 -12.39 -5.49
CA MET A 188 -8.19 -12.47 -5.50
C MET A 188 -8.61 -13.93 -5.71
N GLU A 189 -9.54 -14.40 -4.87
CA GLU A 189 -10.21 -15.67 -5.04
C GLU A 189 -11.49 -15.46 -5.86
N ILE A 190 -11.58 -16.09 -7.03
CA ILE A 190 -12.81 -16.08 -7.84
C ILE A 190 -13.81 -17.05 -7.21
N VAL A 191 -14.99 -16.56 -6.86
CA VAL A 191 -16.02 -17.33 -6.14
C VAL A 191 -17.23 -17.61 -7.03
N ASN A 192 -17.75 -16.61 -7.73
CA ASN A 192 -18.91 -16.72 -8.64
C ASN A 192 -20.10 -17.50 -8.07
N GLN A 193 -20.64 -17.05 -6.95
CA GLN A 193 -21.74 -17.73 -6.26
C GLN A 193 -22.78 -16.76 -5.68
N GLU A 194 -23.99 -17.26 -5.44
CA GLU A 194 -24.98 -16.52 -4.64
C GLU A 194 -24.58 -16.48 -3.17
N MET A 195 -24.83 -15.36 -2.51
CA MET A 195 -24.54 -15.12 -1.11
C MET A 195 -25.70 -14.38 -0.45
N ASP A 196 -26.16 -14.90 0.68
CA ASP A 196 -27.21 -14.29 1.48
C ASP A 196 -26.63 -13.31 2.50
N LEU A 197 -27.16 -12.09 2.50
CA LEU A 197 -26.92 -11.07 3.52
C LEU A 197 -28.17 -11.01 4.42
N PRO A 198 -28.14 -11.63 5.62
CA PRO A 198 -29.34 -11.79 6.45
C PRO A 198 -29.77 -10.52 7.19
N THR A 199 -28.88 -9.54 7.29
CA THR A 199 -29.03 -8.32 8.06
C THR A 199 -28.50 -7.12 7.28
N GLU A 200 -28.74 -5.91 7.78
CA GLU A 200 -28.18 -4.71 7.19
C GLU A 200 -26.66 -4.78 7.16
N THR A 201 -26.07 -4.59 5.98
CA THR A 201 -24.63 -4.73 5.73
C THR A 201 -24.08 -3.42 5.18
N LEU A 202 -22.85 -3.06 5.53
CA LEU A 202 -22.18 -1.88 5.01
C LEU A 202 -21.99 -1.98 3.49
N TYR A 203 -22.57 -1.03 2.78
CA TYR A 203 -22.30 -0.78 1.36
C TYR A 203 -20.95 -0.08 1.22
N MET A 204 -20.02 -0.71 0.51
CA MET A 204 -18.71 -0.13 0.24
C MET A 204 -18.62 0.22 -1.24
N GLU A 205 -18.72 1.52 -1.54
CA GLU A 205 -18.57 2.06 -2.90
C GLU A 205 -17.16 1.78 -3.44
N ASP A 206 -16.17 2.03 -2.59
CA ASP A 206 -14.78 1.65 -2.79
C ASP A 206 -14.38 0.53 -1.81
N TYR A 207 -13.40 -0.30 -2.20
CA TYR A 207 -12.83 -1.35 -1.33
C TYR A 207 -12.35 -0.83 0.05
N ASP A 208 -11.95 0.44 0.16
CA ASP A 208 -11.43 1.02 1.41
C ASP A 208 -12.45 1.84 2.20
N THR A 209 -13.73 1.82 1.82
CA THR A 209 -14.80 2.66 2.41
C THR A 209 -14.81 2.60 3.94
N SER A 210 -14.67 1.40 4.52
CA SER A 210 -14.72 1.22 5.98
C SER A 210 -13.60 1.96 6.73
N ASN A 211 -12.41 2.06 6.14
CA ASN A 211 -11.27 2.77 6.71
C ASN A 211 -11.41 4.30 6.62
N ARG A 212 -12.29 4.78 5.75
CA ARG A 212 -12.50 6.21 5.49
C ARG A 212 -13.69 6.80 6.24
N MET A 213 -14.49 5.97 6.93
CA MET A 213 -15.60 6.44 7.75
C MET A 213 -15.08 7.31 8.90
N GLN A 214 -15.52 8.58 8.94
CA GLN A 214 -15.16 9.50 10.02
C GLN A 214 -16.28 9.61 11.05
N ARG A 215 -17.52 9.38 10.62
CA ARG A 215 -18.72 9.42 11.45
C ARG A 215 -19.63 8.24 11.14
N PRO A 216 -20.47 7.82 12.09
CA PRO A 216 -21.46 6.77 11.86
C PRO A 216 -22.42 7.10 10.71
N SER A 217 -22.78 8.38 10.57
CA SER A 217 -23.66 8.87 9.52
C SER A 217 -23.12 8.68 8.10
N ASP A 218 -21.82 8.40 7.96
CA ASP A 218 -21.18 8.18 6.67
C ASP A 218 -21.46 6.75 6.16
N ALA A 219 -21.89 5.85 7.05
CA ALA A 219 -22.22 4.48 6.69
C ALA A 219 -23.48 4.43 5.82
N LYS A 220 -23.33 3.91 4.60
CA LYS A 220 -24.44 3.51 3.74
C LYS A 220 -24.71 2.04 4.01
N LEU A 221 -25.92 1.68 4.43
CA LEU A 221 -26.29 0.28 4.67
C LEU A 221 -27.20 -0.21 3.54
N ILE A 222 -27.00 -1.45 3.13
CA ILE A 222 -27.96 -2.18 2.29
C ILE A 222 -28.84 -3.07 3.17
N PRO A 223 -30.13 -3.22 2.82
CA PRO A 223 -31.02 -4.12 3.53
C PRO A 223 -30.65 -5.59 3.28
N PRO A 224 -31.18 -6.51 4.10
CA PRO A 224 -31.05 -7.95 3.87
C PRO A 224 -31.46 -8.34 2.45
N GLN A 225 -30.60 -9.07 1.75
CA GLN A 225 -30.84 -9.50 0.37
C GLN A 225 -29.87 -10.61 -0.03
N THR A 226 -30.20 -11.30 -1.12
CA THR A 226 -29.26 -12.19 -1.81
C THR A 226 -28.51 -11.40 -2.88
N VAL A 227 -27.19 -11.49 -2.88
CA VAL A 227 -26.29 -10.90 -3.88
C VAL A 227 -25.53 -11.99 -4.62
N PHE A 228 -24.96 -11.66 -5.79
CA PHE A 228 -24.03 -12.54 -6.50
C PHE A 228 -22.60 -12.08 -6.22
N ALA A 229 -21.79 -12.91 -5.56
CA ALA A 229 -20.39 -12.65 -5.28
C ALA A 229 -19.50 -13.09 -6.44
N PHE A 230 -18.73 -12.16 -7.00
CA PHE A 230 -17.80 -12.43 -8.10
C PHE A 230 -16.47 -12.98 -7.58
N GLU A 231 -15.83 -12.20 -6.72
CA GLU A 231 -14.54 -12.51 -6.13
C GLU A 231 -14.46 -12.01 -4.69
N LYS A 232 -13.45 -12.50 -3.97
CA LYS A 232 -13.11 -11.99 -2.64
C LYS A 232 -11.61 -11.87 -2.46
N THR A 233 -11.26 -10.98 -1.56
CA THR A 233 -9.91 -10.81 -1.02
C THR A 233 -9.61 -11.83 0.09
N GLN A 234 -8.33 -11.98 0.43
CA GLN A 234 -7.89 -12.85 1.53
C GLN A 234 -8.45 -12.41 2.90
N ASN A 235 -8.76 -11.12 3.08
CA ASN A 235 -9.38 -10.60 4.31
C ASN A 235 -10.92 -10.62 4.26
N GLY A 236 -11.53 -11.33 3.31
CA GLY A 236 -12.97 -11.58 3.33
C GLY A 236 -13.84 -10.43 2.83
N ILE A 237 -13.27 -9.47 2.09
CA ILE A 237 -14.03 -8.43 1.38
C ILE A 237 -14.41 -8.98 0.00
N TYR A 238 -15.70 -8.95 -0.31
CA TYR A 238 -16.28 -9.47 -1.54
C TYR A 238 -16.65 -8.33 -2.48
N HIS A 239 -16.41 -8.51 -3.77
CA HIS A 239 -17.05 -7.72 -4.81
C HIS A 239 -18.32 -8.45 -5.27
N VAL A 240 -19.44 -7.76 -5.20
CA VAL A 240 -20.77 -8.37 -5.38
C VAL A 240 -21.63 -7.56 -6.34
N ARG A 241 -22.67 -8.21 -6.87
CA ARG A 241 -23.75 -7.59 -7.61
C ARG A 241 -25.09 -7.84 -6.92
N SER A 242 -25.84 -6.76 -6.69
CA SER A 242 -27.21 -6.81 -6.19
C SER A 242 -28.21 -7.20 -7.29
N GLN A 243 -29.44 -7.50 -6.89
CA GLN A 243 -30.51 -7.90 -7.80
C GLN A 243 -30.90 -6.82 -8.84
N ASP A 244 -30.69 -5.54 -8.51
CA ASP A 244 -30.90 -4.41 -9.42
C ASP A 244 -29.75 -4.22 -10.44
N GLY A 245 -28.69 -5.02 -10.33
CA GLY A 245 -27.54 -5.02 -11.23
C GLY A 245 -26.37 -4.12 -10.80
N ASN A 246 -26.52 -3.35 -9.71
CA ASN A 246 -25.42 -2.53 -9.19
C ASN A 246 -24.31 -3.41 -8.61
N THR A 247 -23.06 -2.97 -8.77
CA THR A 247 -21.87 -3.66 -8.27
C THR A 247 -21.14 -2.83 -7.22
N PHE A 248 -20.72 -3.46 -6.14
CA PHE A 248 -20.08 -2.79 -5.01
C PHE A 248 -19.30 -3.80 -4.15
N TRP A 249 -18.50 -3.29 -3.23
CA TRP A 249 -17.78 -4.11 -2.26
C TRP A 249 -18.60 -4.26 -0.98
N ILE A 250 -18.42 -5.39 -0.31
CA ILE A 250 -18.92 -5.61 1.05
C ILE A 250 -17.93 -6.42 1.86
N HIS A 251 -18.02 -6.28 3.17
CA HIS A 251 -17.39 -7.19 4.10
C HIS A 251 -18.50 -7.72 5.04
N PRO A 252 -18.83 -9.02 5.04
CA PRO A 252 -19.94 -9.56 5.82
C PRO A 252 -19.88 -9.24 7.32
N ASP A 253 -18.69 -9.13 7.88
CA ASP A 253 -18.52 -8.74 9.29
C ASP A 253 -18.88 -7.27 9.58
N PHE A 254 -18.95 -6.39 8.58
CA PHE A 254 -19.51 -5.04 8.73
C PHE A 254 -21.03 -5.07 8.54
N ALA A 255 -21.72 -5.86 9.35
CA ALA A 255 -23.17 -6.03 9.31
C ALA A 255 -23.78 -5.99 10.71
N GLN A 256 -25.09 -5.71 10.79
CA GLN A 256 -25.84 -5.88 12.03
C GLN A 256 -25.90 -7.37 12.39
N PRO A 257 -25.86 -7.73 13.68
CA PRO A 257 -25.79 -9.12 14.07
C PRO A 257 -27.11 -9.87 13.83
N ALA A 258 -27.05 -11.00 13.14
CA ALA A 258 -28.20 -11.89 13.00
C ALA A 258 -28.63 -12.46 14.36
N GLY A 259 -29.94 -12.46 14.64
CA GLY A 259 -30.49 -12.97 15.90
C GLY A 259 -30.42 -12.00 17.08
N ALA A 260 -30.16 -10.70 16.85
CA ALA A 260 -30.37 -9.68 17.85
C ALA A 260 -31.81 -9.73 18.40
N VAL A 261 -31.94 -9.60 19.72
CA VAL A 261 -33.24 -9.68 20.41
C VAL A 261 -33.61 -8.30 20.93
N GLN A 262 -34.81 -7.86 20.55
CA GLN A 262 -35.42 -6.63 21.07
C GLN A 262 -35.60 -6.70 22.58
N MET A 263 -35.32 -5.60 23.26
CA MET A 263 -35.45 -5.46 24.70
C MET A 263 -35.75 -4.01 25.08
N LYS A 264 -35.99 -3.78 26.37
CA LYS A 264 -36.13 -2.43 26.93
C LYS A 264 -35.65 -2.45 28.37
N GLU A 265 -34.34 -2.35 28.53
CA GLU A 265 -33.72 -2.39 29.86
C GLU A 265 -32.77 -1.21 30.05
N ARG A 266 -32.58 -0.83 31.31
CA ARG A 266 -31.57 0.14 31.71
C ARG A 266 -30.29 -0.58 32.07
N LEU A 267 -29.23 -0.22 31.37
CA LEU A 267 -27.90 -0.76 31.56
C LEU A 267 -27.06 0.25 32.35
N ASN A 268 -26.46 -0.20 33.45
CA ASN A 268 -25.56 0.63 34.24
C ASN A 268 -24.11 0.37 33.80
N LEU A 269 -23.55 1.26 32.98
CA LEU A 269 -22.15 1.20 32.56
C LEU A 269 -21.27 1.69 33.71
N LEU A 270 -20.43 0.81 34.25
CA LEU A 270 -19.58 1.12 35.41
C LEU A 270 -18.24 1.74 35.02
N LYS A 271 -17.88 1.69 33.74
CA LYS A 271 -16.60 2.14 33.17
C LYS A 271 -16.83 2.72 31.78
N ASP A 272 -15.79 3.34 31.25
CA ASP A 272 -15.75 3.83 29.88
C ASP A 272 -15.80 2.66 28.88
N VAL A 273 -16.68 2.76 27.88
CA VAL A 273 -16.88 1.76 26.82
C VAL A 273 -16.75 2.40 25.44
N ARG A 274 -16.27 1.63 24.46
CA ARG A 274 -16.21 2.08 23.05
C ARG A 274 -17.56 1.94 22.37
N LEU A 275 -17.83 2.83 21.42
CA LEU A 275 -19.02 2.79 20.56
C LEU A 275 -18.68 2.13 19.23
N TYR A 276 -19.41 1.08 18.87
CA TYR A 276 -19.23 0.31 17.65
C TYR A 276 -20.47 0.38 16.77
N LEU A 277 -20.28 0.53 15.46
CA LEU A 277 -21.39 0.44 14.52
C LEU A 277 -21.81 -1.02 14.25
N PHE A 278 -20.82 -1.92 14.24
CA PHE A 278 -21.01 -3.35 14.04
C PHE A 278 -20.32 -4.12 15.17
N PRO A 279 -21.01 -5.00 15.90
CA PRO A 279 -20.40 -5.76 16.99
C PRO A 279 -19.57 -6.94 16.45
N THR A 280 -19.87 -7.41 15.23
CA THR A 280 -19.13 -8.46 14.51
C THR A 280 -17.77 -8.00 13.98
N MET A 281 -17.58 -6.68 13.81
CA MET A 281 -16.31 -6.08 13.42
C MET A 281 -16.02 -4.88 14.33
N PRO A 282 -15.20 -5.02 15.39
CA PRO A 282 -14.97 -3.99 16.40
C PRO A 282 -14.02 -2.86 15.91
N PHE A 283 -14.11 -2.49 14.64
CA PHE A 283 -13.49 -1.32 14.02
C PHE A 283 -14.30 -0.91 12.78
N PRO A 284 -14.47 0.40 12.49
CA PRO A 284 -14.02 1.53 13.28
C PRO A 284 -14.87 1.77 14.54
N THR A 285 -14.30 2.50 15.50
CA THR A 285 -15.00 2.91 16.73
C THR A 285 -15.32 4.39 16.68
N PHE A 286 -16.51 4.79 17.12
CA PHE A 286 -17.04 6.15 16.96
C PHE A 286 -17.09 6.94 18.27
N GLY A 287 -16.12 6.68 19.14
CA GLY A 287 -15.94 7.39 20.40
C GLY A 287 -15.99 6.50 21.62
N VAL A 288 -16.03 7.15 22.77
CA VAL A 288 -16.07 6.52 24.09
C VAL A 288 -17.24 7.10 24.86
N LEU A 289 -17.99 6.23 25.51
CA LEU A 289 -19.06 6.58 26.41
C LEU A 289 -18.61 6.32 27.85
N SER A 290 -18.59 7.35 28.68
CA SER A 290 -18.19 7.22 30.07
C SER A 290 -19.21 6.45 30.91
N ALA A 291 -18.80 5.97 32.08
CA ALA A 291 -19.67 5.32 33.06
C ALA A 291 -20.97 6.12 33.30
N GLN A 292 -22.12 5.52 32.96
CA GLN A 292 -23.46 6.11 33.09
C GLN A 292 -24.56 5.06 32.94
N THR A 293 -25.80 5.44 33.23
CA THR A 293 -26.97 4.59 32.91
C THR A 293 -27.50 4.94 31.53
N VAL A 294 -27.71 3.92 30.68
CA VAL A 294 -28.26 4.04 29.33
C VAL A 294 -29.47 3.13 29.14
N ASP A 295 -30.36 3.48 28.21
CA ASP A 295 -31.45 2.61 27.79
C ASP A 295 -30.97 1.77 26.59
N ALA A 296 -31.01 0.44 26.74
CA ALA A 296 -30.71 -0.51 25.68
C ALA A 296 -32.01 -1.03 25.06
N PHE A 297 -32.04 -1.08 23.73
CA PHE A 297 -33.21 -1.51 22.95
C PHE A 297 -32.99 -2.86 22.23
N GLU A 298 -31.74 -3.31 22.06
CA GLU A 298 -31.43 -4.68 21.62
C GLU A 298 -30.27 -5.26 22.43
N ARG A 299 -30.22 -6.59 22.44
CA ARG A 299 -29.04 -7.35 22.86
C ARG A 299 -28.68 -8.41 21.83
N TRP A 300 -27.40 -8.72 21.79
CA TRP A 300 -26.86 -9.82 21.02
C TRP A 300 -25.78 -10.54 21.82
N THR A 301 -25.70 -11.85 21.66
CA THR A 301 -24.64 -12.68 22.24
C THR A 301 -23.76 -13.13 21.10
N ASP A 302 -22.48 -12.78 21.15
CA ASP A 302 -21.54 -13.14 20.09
C ASP A 302 -21.16 -14.64 20.15
N PRO A 303 -20.50 -15.19 19.12
CA PRO A 303 -20.07 -16.59 19.11
C PRO A 303 -19.09 -16.96 20.24
N GLN A 304 -18.47 -15.98 20.89
CA GLN A 304 -17.58 -16.14 22.04
C GLN A 304 -18.33 -16.04 23.37
N ASN A 305 -19.67 -15.94 23.32
CA ASN A 305 -20.56 -15.81 24.46
C ASN A 305 -20.34 -14.50 25.25
N GLU A 306 -19.85 -13.45 24.59
CA GLU A 306 -19.83 -12.09 25.12
C GLU A 306 -21.13 -11.35 24.77
N GLN A 307 -21.59 -10.50 25.69
CA GLN A 307 -22.87 -9.81 25.56
C GLN A 307 -22.69 -8.39 25.04
N TRP A 308 -23.42 -8.10 23.97
CA TRP A 308 -23.48 -6.80 23.31
C TRP A 308 -24.86 -6.18 23.48
N TYR A 309 -24.89 -4.85 23.61
CA TYR A 309 -26.12 -4.09 23.78
C TYR A 309 -26.18 -2.94 22.78
N HIS A 310 -27.32 -2.76 22.14
CA HIS A 310 -27.57 -1.65 21.22
C HIS A 310 -28.27 -0.52 21.97
N ILE A 311 -27.68 0.68 21.91
CA ILE A 311 -28.11 1.84 22.69
C ILE A 311 -28.21 3.09 21.80
N HIS A 312 -29.07 4.02 22.19
CA HIS A 312 -29.13 5.34 21.55
C HIS A 312 -28.01 6.24 22.10
N THR A 313 -27.24 6.87 21.21
CA THR A 313 -26.15 7.79 21.59
C THR A 313 -26.20 9.10 20.81
N TRP A 314 -25.35 10.06 21.19
CA TRP A 314 -25.16 11.30 20.44
C TRP A 314 -24.61 11.08 19.02
N ALA A 315 -23.97 9.94 18.77
CA ALA A 315 -23.40 9.57 17.48
C ALA A 315 -24.37 8.75 16.61
N GLY A 316 -25.58 8.47 17.11
CA GLY A 316 -26.53 7.52 16.54
C GLY A 316 -26.64 6.24 17.37
N ASP A 317 -27.27 5.23 16.79
CA ASP A 317 -27.47 3.94 17.44
C ASP A 317 -26.16 3.13 17.36
N MET A 318 -25.72 2.62 18.52
CA MET A 318 -24.38 2.05 18.69
C MET A 318 -24.42 0.80 19.55
N TRP A 319 -23.60 -0.18 19.17
CA TRP A 319 -23.31 -1.34 19.98
C TRP A 319 -22.23 -1.04 21.01
N VAL A 320 -22.45 -1.52 22.24
CA VAL A 320 -21.50 -1.45 23.35
C VAL A 320 -21.32 -2.82 24.01
N GLN A 321 -20.14 -3.04 24.54
CA GLN A 321 -19.79 -4.24 25.30
C GLN A 321 -19.38 -3.84 26.74
N PRO A 322 -20.28 -3.95 27.73
CA PRO A 322 -20.07 -3.38 29.07
C PRO A 322 -18.92 -4.01 29.87
N ASP A 323 -18.64 -5.29 29.62
CA ASP A 323 -17.67 -6.07 30.40
C ASP A 323 -16.24 -5.98 29.85
N LYS A 324 -16.04 -5.28 28.72
CA LYS A 324 -14.74 -5.13 28.06
C LYS A 324 -14.25 -3.67 28.18
N PRO A 325 -13.66 -3.30 29.33
CA PRO A 325 -13.18 -1.94 29.55
C PRO A 325 -12.00 -1.60 28.63
N LEU A 326 -11.77 -0.29 28.43
CA LEU A 326 -10.70 0.28 27.61
C LEU A 326 -9.29 -0.24 27.91
#